data_AF-A0A2M8NEY1-F1
#
_entry.id   AF-A0A2M8NEY1-F1
#
_cell.length_a   1.000
_cell.length_b   1.000
_cell.length_c   1.000
_cell.angle_alpha   90.00
_cell.angle_beta   90.00
_cell.angle_gamma   90.00
#
_symmetry.space_group_name_H-M   'P 1'
#
loop_
_entity.id
_entity.type
_entity.pdbx_description
1 polymer ?
#
loop_
_entity_poly.entity_id
_entity_poly.type
_entity_poly.pdbx_seq_one_letter_code
_entity_poly.pdbx_strand_id
1 'polypeptide(L)'
;MRRGIFSLIVIAVIWAAAVALAQTAPTASAIGQANLRAAPDVNSALLGEITSGSRYPIIGRSQFVPWLLLGDAQMQPMGWVFRDLLDVQGDLSSVPFTEAPIN
;
A
#
# COMPACT_ATOMS: atom_id res chain seq x y z
N MET A 1 41.87 -10.23 -47.37
CA MET A 1 42.15 -10.42 -45.93
C MET A 1 41.57 -9.23 -45.17
N ARG A 2 40.40 -9.39 -44.52
CA ARG A 2 39.80 -8.38 -43.64
C ARG A 2 39.67 -9.01 -42.26
N ARG A 3 40.43 -8.49 -41.29
CA ARG A 3 40.42 -8.90 -39.88
C ARG A 3 39.17 -8.28 -39.24
N GLY A 4 38.24 -9.13 -38.78
CA GLY A 4 37.00 -8.71 -38.15
C GLY A 4 37.24 -8.24 -36.72
N ILE A 5 36.98 -6.96 -36.46
CA ILE A 5 36.74 -6.42 -35.13
C ILE A 5 35.25 -6.66 -34.87
N PHE A 6 34.92 -7.78 -34.24
CA PHE A 6 33.58 -8.10 -33.75
C PHE A 6 33.67 -8.62 -32.32
N SER A 7 34.36 -7.88 -31.46
CA SER A 7 34.26 -8.01 -30.01
C SER A 7 34.13 -6.59 -29.48
N LEU A 8 32.92 -6.17 -29.14
CA LEU A 8 32.57 -5.01 -28.27
C LEU A 8 31.08 -4.59 -28.37
N ILE A 9 30.14 -5.47 -28.76
CA ILE A 9 28.69 -5.14 -28.73
C ILE A 9 27.88 -6.24 -28.03
N VAL A 10 28.45 -6.90 -27.02
CA VAL A 10 27.71 -7.88 -26.20
C VAL A 10 27.63 -7.48 -24.72
N ILE A 11 28.41 -6.49 -24.26
CA ILE A 11 28.42 -6.08 -22.84
C ILE A 11 27.41 -4.95 -22.55
N ALA A 12 26.85 -4.28 -23.56
CA ALA A 12 25.98 -3.12 -23.37
C ALA A 12 24.46 -3.42 -23.25
N VAL A 13 24.03 -4.69 -23.24
CA VAL A 13 22.59 -5.05 -23.28
C VAL A 13 22.06 -5.56 -21.93
N ILE A 14 22.89 -5.67 -20.88
CA ILE A 14 22.48 -6.29 -19.59
C ILE A 14 22.41 -5.29 -18.42
N TRP A 15 22.03 -4.04 -18.64
CA TRP A 15 21.76 -3.10 -17.52
C TRP A 15 20.57 -2.16 -17.75
N ALA A 16 19.57 -2.55 -18.54
CA ALA A 16 18.36 -1.74 -18.73
C ALA A 16 17.04 -2.53 -18.70
N ALA A 17 17.01 -3.67 -18.01
CA ALA A 17 15.78 -4.45 -17.81
C ALA A 17 15.57 -4.78 -16.32
N ALA A 18 15.60 -3.74 -15.48
CA ALA A 18 15.03 -3.79 -14.14
C ALA A 18 14.14 -2.57 -13.90
N VAL A 19 13.35 -2.18 -14.90
CA VAL A 19 12.04 -1.60 -14.57
C VAL A 19 11.15 -2.78 -14.23
N ALA A 20 11.45 -3.42 -13.09
CA ALA A 20 10.56 -4.39 -12.49
C ALA A 20 9.20 -3.69 -12.34
N LEU A 21 8.13 -4.40 -12.64
CA LEU A 21 6.75 -3.96 -12.52
C LEU A 21 6.49 -3.47 -11.07
N ALA A 22 6.81 -2.21 -10.78
CA ALA A 22 6.64 -1.65 -9.46
C ALA A 22 5.14 -1.39 -9.28
N GLN A 23 4.42 -2.41 -8.82
CA GLN A 23 3.02 -2.28 -8.45
C GLN A 23 2.99 -1.31 -7.26
N THR A 24 2.49 -0.08 -7.51
CA THR A 24 2.41 0.95 -6.46
C THR A 24 1.54 0.43 -5.33
N ALA A 25 1.99 0.59 -4.08
CA ALA A 25 1.22 0.17 -2.91
C ALA A 25 -0.19 0.78 -2.96
N PRO A 26 -1.25 0.01 -2.67
CA PRO A 26 -2.59 0.52 -2.72
C PRO A 26 -2.78 1.61 -1.66
N THR A 27 -3.63 2.59 -1.97
CA THR A 27 -3.91 3.74 -1.11
C THR A 27 -5.40 3.91 -0.90
N ALA A 28 -5.78 4.59 0.17
CA ALA A 28 -7.15 4.96 0.47
C ALA A 28 -7.26 6.45 0.81
N SER A 29 -8.37 7.06 0.46
CA SER A 29 -8.83 8.35 1.00
C SER A 29 -10.19 8.16 1.66
N ALA A 30 -10.54 8.97 2.66
CA ALA A 30 -11.92 8.96 3.16
C ALA A 30 -12.88 9.53 2.09
N ILE A 31 -14.08 8.97 1.98
CA ILE A 31 -15.13 9.53 1.11
C ILE A 31 -15.65 10.86 1.70
N GLY A 32 -15.67 10.97 3.03
CA GLY A 32 -15.99 12.18 3.78
C GLY A 32 -15.08 12.27 5.02
N GLN A 33 -15.56 11.80 6.16
CA GLN A 33 -14.78 11.61 7.39
C GLN A 33 -14.81 10.14 7.78
N ALA A 34 -13.71 9.63 8.32
CA ALA A 34 -13.64 8.26 8.83
C ALA A 34 -12.77 8.17 10.08
N ASN A 35 -13.20 7.33 11.02
CA ASN A 35 -12.49 7.09 12.27
C ASN A 35 -11.31 6.14 12.06
N LEU A 36 -10.16 6.50 12.63
CA LEU A 36 -9.02 5.61 12.83
C LEU A 36 -9.20 4.90 14.18
N ARG A 37 -9.25 3.58 14.14
CA ARG A 37 -9.48 2.75 15.32
C ARG A 37 -8.29 1.87 15.67
N ALA A 38 -8.14 1.55 16.95
CA ALA A 38 -7.05 0.72 17.44
C ALA A 38 -7.13 -0.73 16.93
N ALA A 39 -8.32 -1.25 16.64
CA ALA A 39 -8.54 -2.59 16.10
C ALA A 39 -9.65 -2.57 15.02
N PRO A 40 -9.80 -3.65 14.22
CA PRO A 40 -10.86 -3.78 13.22
C PRO A 40 -12.24 -4.06 13.85
N ASP A 41 -12.62 -3.24 14.81
CA ASP A 41 -13.85 -3.33 15.61
C ASP A 41 -14.39 -1.92 15.86
N VAL A 42 -15.69 -1.73 15.63
CA VAL A 42 -16.42 -0.47 15.87
C VAL A 42 -16.41 -0.02 17.33
N ASN A 43 -16.16 -0.93 18.28
CA ASN A 43 -16.09 -0.64 19.71
C ASN A 43 -14.66 -0.39 20.20
N SER A 44 -13.65 -0.60 19.35
CA SER A 44 -12.26 -0.36 19.74
C SER A 44 -11.95 1.14 19.87
N ALA A 45 -10.87 1.45 20.60
CA ALA A 45 -10.47 2.82 20.91
C ALA A 45 -10.33 3.68 19.65
N LEU A 46 -10.80 4.92 19.74
CA LEU A 46 -10.64 5.93 18.69
C LEU A 46 -9.24 6.54 18.83
N LEU A 47 -8.42 6.37 17.80
CA LEU A 47 -7.06 6.93 17.74
C LEU A 47 -7.04 8.30 17.06
N GLY A 48 -8.05 8.57 16.24
CA GLY A 48 -8.19 9.83 15.52
C GLY A 48 -9.15 9.67 14.36
N GLU A 49 -9.06 10.58 13.40
CA GLU A 49 -9.93 10.64 12.25
C GLU A 49 -9.16 11.12 11.01
N ILE A 50 -9.63 10.71 9.84
CA ILE A 50 -9.17 11.20 8.54
C ILE A 50 -10.33 11.84 7.79
N THR A 51 -9.99 12.74 6.87
CA THR A 51 -10.95 13.41 6.00
C THR A 51 -10.59 13.22 4.53
N SER A 52 -11.56 13.44 3.66
CA SER A 52 -11.39 13.37 2.21
C SER A 52 -10.32 14.33 1.72
N GLY A 53 -9.56 13.94 0.69
CA GLY A 53 -8.55 14.77 0.04
C GLY A 53 -7.12 14.38 0.36
N SER A 54 -6.89 13.64 1.45
CA SER A 54 -5.61 13.00 1.78
C SER A 54 -5.64 11.52 1.39
N ARG A 55 -4.53 11.00 0.86
CA ARG A 55 -4.36 9.56 0.54
C ARG A 55 -3.33 8.93 1.48
N TYR A 56 -3.68 7.76 1.99
CA TYR A 56 -2.88 6.98 2.93
C TYR A 56 -2.55 5.62 2.34
N PRO A 57 -1.33 5.08 2.50
CA PRO A 57 -1.04 3.70 2.13
C PRO A 57 -1.89 2.72 2.95
N ILE A 58 -2.33 1.65 2.29
CA ILE A 58 -3.02 0.54 2.93
C ILE A 58 -1.96 -0.53 3.21
N ILE A 59 -1.69 -0.76 4.49
CA ILE A 59 -0.58 -1.64 4.93
C ILE A 59 -1.06 -2.97 5.52
N GLY A 60 -2.37 -3.10 5.74
CA GLY A 60 -3.00 -4.32 6.21
C GLY A 60 -4.49 -4.37 5.90
N ARG A 61 -5.06 -5.56 5.94
CA ARG A 61 -6.51 -5.78 5.85
C ARG A 61 -6.92 -6.87 6.83
N SER A 62 -8.12 -6.76 7.37
CA SER A 62 -8.68 -7.83 8.20
C SER A 62 -9.09 -9.01 7.32
N GLN A 63 -8.90 -10.22 7.85
CA GLN A 63 -9.30 -11.48 7.23
C GLN A 63 -10.80 -11.75 7.43
N PHE A 64 -11.37 -11.25 8.53
CA PHE A 64 -12.71 -11.64 8.98
C PHE A 64 -13.76 -10.56 8.73
N VAL A 65 -13.34 -9.30 8.72
CA VAL A 65 -14.22 -8.15 8.59
C VAL A 65 -13.65 -7.16 7.57
N PRO A 66 -14.46 -6.32 6.93
CA PRO A 66 -13.99 -5.45 5.85
C PRO A 66 -13.31 -4.18 6.41
N TRP A 67 -12.23 -4.35 7.15
CA TRP A 67 -11.42 -3.26 7.70
C TRP A 67 -10.05 -3.20 7.03
N LEU A 68 -9.54 -1.99 6.86
CA LEU A 68 -8.21 -1.72 6.30
C LEU A 68 -7.36 -0.98 7.33
N LEU A 69 -6.11 -1.41 7.48
CA LEU A 69 -5.12 -0.72 8.30
C LEU A 69 -4.40 0.31 7.43
N LEU A 70 -4.54 1.57 7.78
CA LEU A 70 -3.86 2.67 7.10
C LEU A 70 -2.52 2.95 7.76
N GLY A 71 -1.54 3.32 6.93
CA GLY A 71 -0.22 3.76 7.38
C GLY A 71 0.05 5.23 7.07
N ASP A 72 1.09 5.76 7.70
CA ASP A 72 1.65 7.08 7.36
C ASP A 72 2.61 7.01 6.16
N ALA A 73 3.27 8.12 5.84
CA ALA A 73 4.24 8.19 4.74
C ALA A 73 5.47 7.29 4.96
N GLN A 74 5.73 6.84 6.18
CA GLN A 74 6.79 5.92 6.58
C GLN A 74 6.27 4.48 6.73
N MET A 75 5.05 4.21 6.27
CA MET A 75 4.37 2.92 6.36
C MET A 75 4.15 2.45 7.81
N GLN A 76 4.18 3.36 8.78
CA GLN A 76 3.86 3.04 10.17
C GLN A 76 2.35 3.01 10.37
N PRO A 77 1.80 2.05 11.13
CA PRO A 77 0.37 1.95 11.37
C PRO A 77 -0.21 3.21 12.02
N MET A 78 -1.26 3.76 11.41
CA MET A 78 -2.02 4.88 11.95
C MET A 78 -3.34 4.42 12.60
N GLY A 79 -3.98 3.41 12.03
CA GLY A 79 -5.22 2.87 12.56
C GLY A 79 -6.09 2.16 11.53
N TRP A 80 -7.06 1.42 12.05
CA TRP A 80 -8.03 0.65 11.30
C TRP A 80 -9.22 1.52 10.88
N VAL A 81 -9.64 1.40 9.62
CA VAL A 81 -10.82 2.09 9.07
C VAL A 81 -11.75 1.09 8.38
N PHE A 82 -13.06 1.26 8.57
CA PHE A 82 -14.06 0.45 7.89
C PHE A 82 -14.03 0.74 6.38
N ARG A 83 -13.90 -0.31 5.57
CA ARG A 83 -13.62 -0.22 4.13
C ARG A 83 -14.63 0.65 3.36
N ASP A 84 -15.91 0.56 3.71
CA ASP A 84 -16.97 1.26 2.96
C ASP A 84 -16.92 2.78 3.15
N LEU A 85 -16.11 3.28 4.08
CA LEU A 85 -15.85 4.71 4.29
C LEU A 85 -14.68 5.23 3.43
N LEU A 86 -14.04 4.37 2.65
CA LEU A 86 -12.82 4.66 1.91
C LEU A 86 -13.02 4.57 0.39
N ASP A 87 -12.46 5.55 -0.32
CA ASP A 87 -12.12 5.45 -1.74
C ASP A 87 -10.76 4.76 -1.88
N VAL A 88 -10.77 3.50 -2.31
CA VAL A 88 -9.58 2.65 -2.42
C VAL A 88 -9.05 2.62 -3.86
N GLN A 89 -7.75 2.85 -4.01
CA GLN A 89 -7.03 2.75 -5.29
C GLN A 89 -5.88 1.75 -5.20
N GLY A 90 -5.79 0.89 -6.21
CA GLY A 90 -4.75 -0.14 -6.30
C GLY A 90 -5.25 -1.53 -5.91
N ASP A 91 -4.36 -2.50 -5.99
CA ASP A 91 -4.68 -3.92 -5.81
C ASP A 91 -4.49 -4.36 -4.35
N LEU A 92 -5.60 -4.67 -3.69
CA LEU A 92 -5.60 -5.18 -2.31
C LEU A 92 -5.16 -6.64 -2.19
N SER A 93 -5.03 -7.38 -3.28
CA SER A 93 -4.51 -8.75 -3.23
C SER A 93 -3.09 -8.80 -2.64
N SER A 94 -2.33 -7.72 -2.85
CA SER A 94 -0.96 -7.51 -2.34
C SER A 94 -0.91 -7.12 -0.86
N VAL A 95 -2.04 -6.74 -0.25
CA VAL A 95 -2.08 -6.28 1.14
C VAL A 95 -2.18 -7.48 2.09
N PRO A 96 -1.28 -7.60 3.09
CA PRO A 96 -1.29 -8.72 4.01
C PRO A 96 -2.52 -8.70 4.92
N PHE A 97 -2.95 -9.90 5.31
CA PHE A 97 -3.96 -10.06 6.36
C PHE A 97 -3.33 -9.85 7.74
N THR A 98 -4.03 -9.15 8.62
CA THR A 98 -3.64 -8.95 10.02
C THR A 98 -4.86 -8.57 10.85
N GLU A 99 -4.78 -8.78 12.16
CA GLU A 99 -5.77 -8.31 13.15
C GLU A 99 -5.07 -7.57 14.30
N ALA A 100 -3.79 -7.20 14.11
CA ALA A 100 -2.98 -6.62 15.17
C ALA A 100 -3.56 -5.28 15.64
N PRO A 101 -3.80 -5.11 16.95
CA PRO A 101 -4.19 -3.83 17.49
C PRO A 101 -3.02 -2.84 17.47
N ILE A 102 -3.35 -1.55 17.37
CA ILE A 102 -2.42 -0.44 17.49
C ILE A 102 -2.46 0.05 18.95
N ASN A 103 -1.30 0.11 19.61
CA ASN A 103 -1.13 0.53 20.99
C ASN A 103 -0.77 2.01 21.11
#